data_AF-A0A2D8K3U7-F1
#
_entry.id   AF-A0A2D8K3U7-F1
#
_cell.length_a   1.000
_cell.length_b   1.000
_cell.length_c   1.000
_cell.angle_alpha   90.00
_cell.angle_beta   90.00
_cell.angle_gamma   90.00
#
_symmetry.space_group_name_H-M   'P 1'
#
loop_
_entity.id
_entity.type
_entity.pdbx_description
1 polymer ?
#
loop_
_entity_poly.entity_id
_entity_poly.type
_entity_poly.pdbx_seq_one_letter_code
_entity_poly.pdbx_strand_id
1 'polypeptide(L)'
;MTTMSDRKPPMPPMPMTDTERATLLCVAGHMIPASAEYRVPGADDPLIFADILRSIDRDRETLRKALQVVDEIAGGSIAALSREEQANRLAAFRAAHEDLAGVIESAVARCYYRDDRVMASIGMEPRPAFPKGYQVERGDLSLLDPVRARGRMYRDVG
;
A
#
# COMPACT_ATOMS: atom_id res chain seq x y z
N MET A 1 -10.50 28.22 38.74
CA MET A 1 -9.30 27.38 38.86
C MET A 1 -9.71 25.98 38.40
N THR A 2 -9.69 25.74 37.09
CA THR A 2 -10.17 24.49 36.49
C THR A 2 -8.94 23.72 36.02
N THR A 3 -8.79 22.51 36.55
CA THR A 3 -7.64 21.63 36.39
C THR A 3 -7.40 21.31 34.91
N MET A 4 -6.17 21.56 34.46
CA MET A 4 -5.67 21.11 33.17
C MET A 4 -5.68 19.58 33.17
N SER A 5 -6.49 19.03 32.27
CA SER A 5 -6.55 17.62 31.93
C SER A 5 -5.17 17.13 31.49
N ASP A 6 -4.57 16.24 32.28
CA ASP A 6 -3.45 15.38 31.92
C ASP A 6 -3.82 14.53 30.69
N ARG A 7 -3.70 15.11 29.50
CA ARG A 7 -3.65 14.33 28.27
C ARG A 7 -2.25 13.74 28.15
N LYS A 8 -2.11 12.49 28.59
CA LYS A 8 -0.99 11.62 28.24
C LYS A 8 -0.76 11.72 26.72
N PRO A 9 0.46 12.05 26.25
CA PRO A 9 0.72 12.14 24.82
C PRO A 9 0.36 10.80 24.15
N PRO A 10 -0.18 10.83 22.92
CA PRO A 10 -0.46 9.60 22.19
C PRO A 10 0.83 8.77 22.13
N MET A 11 0.77 7.53 22.61
CA MET A 11 1.92 6.65 22.53
C MET A 11 2.30 6.46 21.07
N PRO A 12 3.60 6.44 20.73
CA PRO A 12 4.03 6.13 19.37
C PRO A 12 3.47 4.76 18.95
N PRO A 13 3.10 4.58 17.67
CA PRO A 13 2.54 3.32 17.20
C PRO A 13 3.53 2.18 17.45
N MET A 14 3.07 1.11 18.08
CA MET A 14 3.93 -0.03 18.41
C MET A 14 4.49 -0.66 17.12
N PRO A 15 5.77 -1.09 17.09
CA PRO A 15 6.34 -1.81 15.95
C PRO A 15 5.67 -3.17 15.75
N MET A 16 5.63 -3.67 14.51
CA MET A 16 5.09 -5.01 14.26
C MET A 16 5.93 -6.07 14.97
N THR A 17 5.26 -7.10 15.49
CA THR A 17 5.92 -8.25 16.10
C THR A 17 6.55 -9.15 15.04
N ASP A 18 7.44 -10.05 15.43
CA ASP A 18 8.07 -10.98 14.49
C ASP A 18 7.05 -11.97 13.90
N THR A 19 6.03 -12.37 14.67
CA THR A 19 4.91 -13.17 14.16
C THR A 19 4.12 -12.41 13.11
N GLU A 20 3.72 -11.17 13.40
CA GLU A 20 3.00 -10.32 12.43
C GLU A 20 3.81 -10.12 11.15
N ARG A 21 5.12 -9.94 11.26
CA ARG A 21 6.03 -9.83 10.12
C ARG A 21 6.12 -11.13 9.32
N ALA A 22 6.23 -12.28 9.97
CA ALA A 22 6.28 -13.58 9.30
C ALA A 22 4.97 -13.86 8.54
N THR A 23 3.83 -13.58 9.16
CA THR A 23 2.50 -13.69 8.53
C THR A 23 2.38 -12.76 7.33
N LEU A 24 2.78 -11.48 7.46
CA LEU A 24 2.74 -10.52 6.36
C LEU A 24 3.67 -10.93 5.20
N LEU A 25 4.88 -11.40 5.50
CA LEU A 25 5.84 -11.87 4.51
C LEU A 25 5.28 -13.05 3.72
N CYS A 26 4.69 -14.02 4.43
CA CYS A 26 4.03 -15.17 3.82
C CYS A 26 2.88 -14.73 2.90
N VAL A 27 1.99 -13.86 3.38
CA VAL A 27 0.87 -13.36 2.57
C VAL A 27 1.36 -12.62 1.33
N ALA A 28 2.38 -11.75 1.47
CA ALA A 28 2.95 -11.00 0.36
C ALA A 28 3.55 -11.91 -0.73
N GLY A 29 4.34 -12.92 -0.35
CA GLY A 29 4.94 -13.87 -1.29
C GLY A 29 3.94 -14.78 -2.01
N HIS A 30 2.78 -15.06 -1.39
CA HIS A 30 1.66 -15.73 -2.07
C HIS A 30 0.90 -14.81 -3.02
N MET A 31 0.74 -13.54 -2.64
CA MET A 31 0.00 -12.57 -3.43
C MET A 31 0.74 -12.18 -4.70
N ILE A 32 2.05 -11.93 -4.61
CA ILE A 32 2.90 -11.57 -5.74
C ILE A 32 4.20 -12.39 -5.66
N PRO A 33 4.23 -13.59 -6.25
CA PRO A 33 5.43 -14.43 -6.27
C PRO A 33 6.49 -13.87 -7.23
N ALA A 34 7.75 -14.24 -7.00
CA ALA A 34 8.83 -13.94 -7.93
C ALA A 34 8.57 -14.58 -9.30
N SER A 35 8.93 -13.89 -10.38
CA SER A 35 8.84 -14.44 -11.73
C SER A 35 10.22 -14.55 -12.37
N ALA A 36 10.61 -15.79 -12.67
CA ALA A 36 11.83 -16.10 -13.41
C ALA A 36 11.75 -15.65 -14.87
N GLU A 37 10.56 -15.72 -15.48
CA GLU A 37 10.33 -15.30 -16.87
C GLU A 37 10.62 -13.81 -17.06
N TYR A 38 10.09 -12.97 -16.16
CA TYR A 38 10.27 -11.52 -16.21
C TYR A 38 11.47 -11.03 -15.40
N ARG A 39 12.21 -11.95 -14.73
CA ARG A 39 13.33 -11.65 -13.83
C ARG A 39 12.99 -10.61 -12.76
N VAL A 40 11.81 -10.74 -12.17
CA VAL A 40 11.32 -9.83 -11.13
C VAL A 40 11.28 -10.50 -9.76
N PRO A 41 11.64 -9.78 -8.70
CA PRO A 41 11.48 -10.24 -7.33
C PRO A 41 9.99 -10.46 -6.99
N GLY A 42 9.71 -11.29 -5.99
CA GLY A 42 8.38 -11.36 -5.37
C GLY A 42 8.20 -10.25 -4.34
N ALA A 43 6.99 -10.06 -3.85
CA ALA A 43 6.73 -9.11 -2.77
C ALA A 43 7.33 -9.55 -1.41
N ASP A 44 7.81 -10.79 -1.32
CA ASP A 44 8.59 -11.34 -0.22
C ASP A 44 10.10 -11.04 -0.33
N ASP A 45 10.56 -10.35 -1.38
CA ASP A 45 11.95 -9.88 -1.48
C ASP A 45 12.30 -8.94 -0.31
N PRO A 46 13.50 -9.08 0.30
CA PRO A 46 13.86 -8.32 1.50
C PRO A 46 13.78 -6.79 1.36
N LEU A 47 14.11 -6.24 0.18
CA LEU A 47 14.07 -4.79 -0.04
C LEU A 47 12.63 -4.30 -0.17
N ILE A 48 11.80 -5.03 -0.91
CA ILE A 48 10.38 -4.72 -1.08
C ILE A 48 9.65 -4.84 0.26
N PHE A 49 9.90 -5.92 0.98
CA PHE A 49 9.29 -6.16 2.28
C PHE A 49 9.68 -5.11 3.33
N ALA A 50 10.94 -4.66 3.34
CA ALA A 50 11.37 -3.57 4.20
C ALA A 50 10.64 -2.24 3.88
N ASP A 51 10.32 -1.97 2.61
CA ASP A 51 9.56 -0.79 2.22
C ASP A 51 8.07 -0.90 2.59
N ILE A 52 7.49 -2.10 2.49
CA ILE A 52 6.15 -2.40 3.00
C ILE A 52 6.07 -2.04 4.50
N LEU A 53 6.99 -2.58 5.31
CA LEU A 53 7.01 -2.31 6.75
C LEU A 53 7.20 -0.82 7.10
N ARG A 54 7.90 -0.06 6.25
CA ARG A 54 8.07 1.39 6.43
C ARG A 54 6.82 2.19 6.06
N SER A 55 6.01 1.69 5.13
CA SER A 55 4.90 2.42 4.51
C SER A 55 3.53 2.21 5.16
N ILE A 56 3.41 1.27 6.10
CA ILE A 56 2.12 0.85 6.70
C ILE A 56 1.63 1.75 7.84
N ASP A 57 2.21 2.93 8.06
CA ASP A 57 2.00 3.68 9.31
C ASP A 57 0.53 4.03 9.59
N ARG A 58 -0.18 4.57 8.58
CA ARG A 58 -1.61 4.91 8.69
C ARG A 58 -2.52 3.69 8.80
N ASP A 59 -2.19 2.62 8.07
CA ASP A 59 -3.04 1.44 7.91
C ASP A 59 -2.65 0.33 8.93
N ARG A 60 -1.71 0.60 9.85
CA ARG A 60 -1.04 -0.39 10.73
C ARG A 60 -1.99 -1.21 11.59
N GLU A 61 -2.90 -0.56 12.28
CA GLU A 61 -3.83 -1.24 13.20
C GLU A 61 -4.83 -2.12 12.44
N THR A 62 -5.31 -1.66 11.29
CA THR A 62 -6.18 -2.45 10.42
C THR A 62 -5.43 -3.63 9.81
N LEU A 63 -4.17 -3.41 9.40
CA LEU A 63 -3.30 -4.45 8.89
C LEU A 63 -3.04 -5.54 9.95
N ARG A 64 -2.76 -5.15 11.20
CA ARG A 64 -2.61 -6.11 12.31
C ARG A 64 -3.84 -6.98 12.49
N LYS A 65 -5.03 -6.39 12.49
CA LYS A 65 -6.29 -7.13 12.59
C LYS A 65 -6.44 -8.12 11.44
N ALA A 66 -6.12 -7.70 10.22
CA ALA A 66 -6.17 -8.57 9.05
C ALA A 66 -5.19 -9.77 9.20
N LEU A 67 -3.96 -9.54 9.64
CA LEU A 67 -2.96 -10.58 9.87
C LEU A 67 -3.36 -11.55 10.99
N GLN A 68 -3.96 -11.03 12.06
CA GLN A 68 -4.49 -11.86 13.14
C GLN A 68 -5.59 -12.79 12.61
N VAL A 69 -6.52 -12.29 11.81
CA VAL A 69 -7.59 -13.10 11.21
C VAL A 69 -7.02 -14.17 10.28
N VAL A 70 -5.95 -13.86 9.53
CA VAL A 70 -5.24 -14.86 8.71
C VAL A 70 -4.71 -16.01 9.57
N ASP A 71 -4.03 -15.70 10.68
CA ASP A 71 -3.50 -16.73 11.58
C ASP A 71 -4.62 -17.49 12.32
N GLU A 72 -5.72 -16.85 12.66
CA GLU A 72 -6.91 -17.51 13.22
C GLU A 72 -7.51 -18.54 12.25
N ILE A 73 -7.65 -18.18 10.96
CA ILE A 73 -8.13 -19.10 9.91
C ILE A 73 -7.13 -20.25 9.68
N ALA A 74 -5.84 -19.98 9.82
CA ALA A 74 -4.80 -20.99 9.73
C ALA A 74 -4.75 -21.92 10.96
N GLY A 75 -5.39 -21.55 12.07
CA GLY A 75 -5.33 -22.28 13.34
C GLY A 75 -3.99 -22.10 14.07
N GLY A 76 -3.26 -21.03 13.77
CA GLY A 76 -1.89 -20.79 14.24
C GLY A 76 -1.12 -19.93 13.23
N SER A 77 0.21 -19.92 13.31
CA SER A 77 1.01 -19.16 12.34
C SER A 77 0.89 -19.76 10.94
N ILE A 78 0.34 -19.00 9.99
CA ILE A 78 0.22 -19.46 8.59
C ILE A 78 1.58 -19.76 7.97
N ALA A 79 2.63 -19.02 8.38
CA ALA A 79 3.99 -19.19 7.91
C ALA A 79 4.58 -20.56 8.26
N ALA A 80 4.03 -21.26 9.26
CA ALA A 80 4.47 -22.60 9.67
C ALA A 80 3.82 -23.74 8.85
N LEU A 81 2.78 -23.44 8.06
CA LEU A 81 2.08 -24.43 7.24
C LEU A 81 2.83 -24.74 5.94
N SER A 82 2.46 -25.84 5.27
CA SER A 82 2.97 -26.12 3.92
C SER A 82 2.47 -25.09 2.91
N ARG A 83 3.17 -24.94 1.77
CA ARG A 83 2.79 -23.93 0.76
C ARG A 83 1.39 -24.14 0.17
N GLU A 84 0.95 -25.39 0.06
CA GLU A 84 -0.40 -25.72 -0.39
C GLU A 84 -1.46 -25.34 0.65
N GLU A 85 -1.22 -25.67 1.92
CA GLU A 85 -2.11 -25.26 3.02
C GLU A 85 -2.19 -23.74 3.15
N GLN A 86 -1.06 -23.04 3.05
CA GLN A 86 -1.01 -21.58 3.04
C GLN A 86 -1.92 -21.03 1.94
N ALA A 87 -1.80 -21.51 0.70
CA ALA A 87 -2.63 -21.05 -0.42
C ALA A 87 -4.13 -21.28 -0.14
N ASN A 88 -4.49 -22.45 0.38
CA ASN A 88 -5.87 -22.78 0.74
C ASN A 88 -6.43 -21.88 1.85
N ARG A 89 -5.64 -21.61 2.90
CA ARG A 89 -6.05 -20.72 4.00
C ARG A 89 -6.17 -19.26 3.54
N LEU A 90 -5.25 -18.79 2.71
CA LEU A 90 -5.31 -17.44 2.14
C LEU A 90 -6.51 -17.26 1.19
N ALA A 91 -6.85 -18.28 0.41
CA ALA A 91 -8.06 -18.26 -0.42
C ALA A 91 -9.33 -18.18 0.45
N ALA A 92 -9.40 -18.96 1.54
CA ALA A 92 -10.50 -18.91 2.50
C ALA A 92 -10.61 -17.54 3.20
N PHE A 93 -9.48 -16.97 3.63
CA PHE A 93 -9.41 -15.62 4.19
C PHE A 93 -9.96 -14.57 3.22
N ARG A 94 -9.51 -14.59 1.97
CA ARG A 94 -9.96 -13.63 0.94
C ARG A 94 -11.46 -13.73 0.68
N ALA A 95 -12.00 -14.95 0.63
CA ALA A 95 -13.43 -15.18 0.42
C ALA A 95 -14.29 -14.74 1.62
N ALA A 96 -13.79 -14.88 2.84
CA ALA A 96 -14.52 -14.55 4.06
C ALA A 96 -14.39 -13.09 4.50
N HIS A 97 -13.29 -12.42 4.14
CA HIS A 97 -12.92 -11.09 4.64
C HIS A 97 -12.38 -10.18 3.54
N GLU A 98 -13.20 -9.90 2.52
CA GLU A 98 -12.83 -9.09 1.36
C GLU A 98 -12.27 -7.70 1.76
N ASP A 99 -12.90 -7.01 2.71
CA ASP A 99 -12.45 -5.69 3.18
C ASP A 99 -11.05 -5.73 3.80
N LEU A 100 -10.76 -6.75 4.62
CA LEU A 100 -9.45 -6.92 5.26
C LEU A 100 -8.40 -7.36 4.24
N ALA A 101 -8.77 -8.21 3.30
CA ALA A 101 -7.91 -8.60 2.18
C ALA A 101 -7.52 -7.38 1.35
N GLY A 102 -8.47 -6.50 1.03
CA GLY A 102 -8.22 -5.27 0.27
C GLY A 102 -7.21 -4.31 0.94
N VAL A 103 -7.17 -4.29 2.28
CA VAL A 103 -6.15 -3.53 3.03
C VAL A 103 -4.75 -4.09 2.82
N ILE A 104 -4.59 -5.42 2.92
CA ILE A 104 -3.29 -6.09 2.68
C ILE A 104 -2.87 -5.90 1.22
N GLU A 105 -3.79 -6.18 0.29
CA GLU A 105 -3.55 -6.08 -1.15
C GLU A 105 -3.09 -4.69 -1.53
N SER A 106 -3.78 -3.66 -1.04
CA SER A 106 -3.41 -2.29 -1.31
C SER A 106 -2.05 -1.92 -0.71
N ALA A 107 -1.77 -2.32 0.55
CA ALA A 107 -0.50 -2.01 1.19
C ALA A 107 0.69 -2.63 0.45
N VAL A 108 0.57 -3.91 0.09
CA VAL A 108 1.63 -4.65 -0.59
C VAL A 108 1.80 -4.17 -2.04
N ALA A 109 0.72 -4.01 -2.80
CA ALA A 109 0.79 -3.59 -4.20
C ALA A 109 1.41 -2.18 -4.36
N ARG A 110 1.04 -1.23 -3.49
CA ARG A 110 1.61 0.15 -3.51
C ARG A 110 3.13 0.16 -3.33
N CYS A 111 3.68 -0.77 -2.54
CA CYS A 111 5.12 -0.83 -2.28
C CYS A 111 5.84 -1.68 -3.33
N TYR A 112 5.20 -2.77 -3.80
CA TYR A 112 5.75 -3.61 -4.87
C TYR A 112 6.02 -2.81 -6.15
N TYR A 113 5.07 -1.98 -6.60
CA TYR A 113 5.25 -1.12 -7.77
C TYR A 113 6.03 0.18 -7.49
N ARG A 114 6.66 0.31 -6.32
CA ARG A 114 7.64 1.36 -6.05
C ARG A 114 9.08 0.89 -6.30
N ASP A 115 9.31 -0.43 -6.34
CA ASP A 115 10.63 -0.99 -6.58
C ASP A 115 11.08 -0.78 -8.03
N ASP A 116 12.27 -0.21 -8.22
CA ASP A 116 12.81 0.13 -9.53
C ASP A 116 12.98 -1.10 -10.43
N ARG A 117 13.31 -2.28 -9.86
CA ARG A 117 13.46 -3.53 -10.62
C ARG A 117 12.11 -3.98 -11.18
N VAL A 118 11.04 -3.83 -10.39
CA VAL A 118 9.66 -4.12 -10.81
C VAL A 118 9.22 -3.14 -11.89
N MET A 119 9.41 -1.84 -11.68
CA MET A 119 8.99 -0.81 -12.65
C MET A 119 9.72 -0.95 -13.98
N ALA A 120 11.03 -1.20 -13.95
CA ALA A 120 11.81 -1.44 -15.17
C ALA A 120 11.31 -2.66 -15.96
N SER A 121 10.84 -3.71 -15.28
CA SER A 121 10.36 -4.93 -15.94
C SER A 121 9.09 -4.74 -16.79
N ILE A 122 8.26 -3.77 -16.42
CA ILE A 122 7.02 -3.44 -17.14
C ILE A 122 7.22 -2.29 -18.13
N GLY A 123 8.47 -1.96 -18.46
CA GLY A 123 8.80 -0.89 -19.40
C GLY A 123 8.59 0.53 -18.85
N MET A 124 8.40 0.67 -17.54
CA MET A 124 8.29 1.96 -16.87
C MET A 124 9.68 2.40 -16.40
N GLU A 125 10.13 3.56 -16.87
CA GLU A 125 11.40 4.13 -16.40
C GLU A 125 11.27 4.52 -14.91
N PRO A 126 12.10 3.96 -14.01
CA PRO A 126 12.12 4.38 -12.61
C PRO A 126 12.66 5.79 -12.53
N ARG A 127 11.76 6.77 -12.40
CA ARG A 127 12.12 8.19 -12.31
C ARG A 127 11.46 8.82 -11.09
N PRO A 128 12.20 9.62 -10.30
CA PRO A 128 11.58 10.42 -9.26
C PRO A 128 10.58 11.39 -9.89
N ALA A 129 9.46 11.64 -9.21
CA ALA A 129 8.41 12.53 -9.71
C ALA A 129 8.91 13.94 -10.06
N PHE A 130 10.02 14.38 -9.44
CA PHE A 130 10.67 15.66 -9.65
C PHE A 130 12.19 15.45 -9.89
N PRO A 131 12.87 16.25 -10.74
CA PRO A 131 12.41 17.46 -11.43
C PRO A 131 11.77 17.23 -12.80
N LYS A 132 11.93 16.05 -13.41
CA LYS A 132 11.58 15.87 -14.83
C LYS A 132 10.09 15.65 -15.09
N GLY A 133 9.29 15.26 -14.09
CA GLY A 133 7.84 15.04 -14.22
C GLY A 133 7.46 14.04 -15.31
N TYR A 134 6.16 13.89 -15.55
CA TYR A 134 5.63 13.31 -16.78
C TYR A 134 5.36 14.44 -17.77
N GLN A 135 5.61 14.21 -19.06
CA GLN A 135 5.22 15.17 -20.09
C GLN A 135 3.69 15.21 -20.14
N VAL A 136 3.12 16.35 -19.77
CA VAL A 136 1.69 16.60 -19.89
C VAL A 136 1.47 17.18 -21.29
N GLU A 137 0.62 16.51 -22.08
CA GLU A 137 0.16 17.06 -23.35
C GLU A 137 -0.41 18.46 -23.11
N ARG A 138 0.02 19.43 -23.93
CA ARG A 138 -0.41 20.82 -23.77
C ARG A 138 -1.93 20.86 -24.04
N GLY A 139 -2.73 21.07 -22.98
CA GLY A 139 -4.18 21.11 -23.09
C GLY A 139 -4.66 22.16 -24.10
N ASP A 140 -5.77 21.86 -24.79
CA ASP A 140 -6.38 22.76 -25.75
C ASP A 140 -6.94 24.00 -25.02
N LEU A 141 -6.26 25.14 -25.21
CA LEU A 141 -6.62 26.40 -24.58
C LEU A 141 -7.87 27.04 -25.20
N SER A 142 -8.35 26.55 -26.36
CA SER A 142 -9.61 27.01 -26.96
C SER A 142 -10.83 26.71 -26.07
N LEU A 143 -10.72 25.69 -25.20
CA LEU A 143 -11.74 25.37 -24.20
C LEU A 143 -11.99 26.51 -23.20
N LEU A 144 -11.07 27.47 -23.09
CA LEU A 144 -11.22 28.65 -22.25
C LEU A 144 -11.85 29.84 -22.99
N ASP A 145 -12.10 29.76 -24.30
CA ASP A 145 -12.67 30.85 -25.08
C ASP A 145 -14.04 31.31 -24.57
N PRO A 146 -14.97 30.42 -24.17
CA PRO A 146 -16.23 30.85 -23.56
C PRO A 146 -16.04 31.62 -22.24
N VAL A 147 -15.02 31.24 -21.45
CA VAL A 147 -14.68 31.92 -20.19
C VAL A 147 -14.10 33.31 -20.47
N ARG A 148 -13.23 33.42 -21.47
CA ARG A 148 -12.64 34.70 -21.92
C ARG A 148 -13.72 35.63 -22.48
N ALA A 149 -14.66 35.10 -23.27
CA ALA A 149 -15.75 35.84 -23.88
C ALA A 149 -16.79 36.35 -22.86
N ARG A 150 -16.95 35.66 -21.73
CA ARG A 150 -17.95 36.01 -20.71
C ARG A 150 -17.70 37.35 -20.01
N GLY A 151 -16.47 37.87 -20.04
CA GLY A 151 -16.14 39.18 -19.45
C GLY A 151 -16.04 39.18 -17.92
N ARG A 152 -15.84 40.38 -17.33
CA ARG A 152 -15.60 40.57 -15.89
C ARG A 152 -16.84 40.24 -15.06
N MET A 153 -16.69 39.39 -14.05
CA MET A 153 -17.75 39.03 -13.08
C MET A 153 -17.52 39.60 -11.68
N TYR A 154 -16.43 40.32 -11.45
CA TYR A 154 -16.16 40.94 -10.16
C TYR A 154 -16.79 42.34 -10.11
N ARG A 155 -17.20 42.77 -8.91
CA ARG A 155 -17.59 44.15 -8.63
C ARG A 155 -16.35 44.96 -8.29
N ASP A 156 -16.21 46.14 -8.87
CA ASP A 156 -15.19 47.09 -8.45
C ASP A 156 -15.51 47.58 -7.03
N VAL A 157 -14.48 47.63 -6.20
CA VAL A 157 -14.54 48.20 -4.85
C VAL A 157 -14.37 49.71 -5.02
N GLY A 158 -15.47 50.45 -4.94
CA GLY A 158 -15.50 51.90 -4.82
C GLY A 158 -15.55 52.33 -3.37
#